data_AF-A0A9P5ZX40-F1
#
_entry.id   AF-A0A9P5ZX40-F1
#
_cell.length_a   1.000
_cell.length_b   1.000
_cell.length_c   1.000
_cell.angle_alpha   90.00
_cell.angle_beta   90.00
_cell.angle_gamma   90.00
#
_symmetry.space_group_name_H-M   'P 1'
#
loop_
_entity.id
_entity.type
_entity.pdbx_description
1 polymer ?
#
loop_
_entity_poly.entity_id
_entity_poly.type
_entity_poly.pdbx_seq_one_letter_code
_entity_poly.pdbx_strand_id
1 'polypeptide(L)'
;MSDEAVAFHTGLLQWRSVQAVRELSEDVVDKYGVNTFMTDVIVLRVIACTTMGKLKTLVLLEREIGWDIDWAACYKSNLLKLVHNYFPPPAPLTEASLGPNLPSEPSSSLLPPTLTQPDLAQPLSKHQGLHCSWCGGSGHMKTNQKCPMYQQERFMESTGKAVL
;
A
#
# COMPACT_ATOMS: atom_id res chain seq x y z
N MET A 1 -7.14 -9.71 -18.78
CA MET A 1 -5.93 -8.88 -18.58
C MET A 1 -5.41 -8.49 -19.95
N SER A 2 -4.74 -7.35 -20.10
CA SER A 2 -4.05 -7.04 -21.36
C SER A 2 -2.75 -7.86 -21.47
N ASP A 3 -2.19 -7.95 -22.68
CA ASP A 3 -0.97 -8.73 -22.92
C ASP A 3 0.21 -8.19 -22.10
N GLU A 4 0.34 -6.87 -22.00
CA GLU A 4 1.38 -6.18 -21.22
C GLU A 4 1.28 -6.50 -19.72
N ALA A 5 0.06 -6.69 -19.20
CA ALA A 5 -0.15 -7.07 -17.80
C ALA A 5 0.27 -8.53 -17.52
N VAL A 6 0.10 -9.43 -18.49
CA VAL A 6 0.57 -10.84 -18.39
C VAL A 6 2.10 -10.89 -18.53
N ALA A 7 2.66 -10.12 -19.46
CA ALA A 7 4.10 -9.98 -19.63
C ALA A 7 4.76 -9.38 -18.37
N PHE A 8 4.16 -8.35 -17.76
CA PHE A 8 4.63 -7.74 -16.51
C PHE A 8 4.54 -8.72 -15.33
N HIS A 9 3.44 -9.45 -15.18
CA HIS A 9 3.31 -10.50 -14.15
C HIS A 9 4.45 -11.52 -14.25
N THR A 10 4.72 -12.01 -15.46
CA THR A 10 5.80 -12.97 -15.73
C THR A 10 7.18 -12.38 -15.44
N GLY A 11 7.45 -11.16 -15.93
CA GLY A 11 8.71 -10.44 -15.68
C GLY A 11 8.96 -10.14 -14.20
N LEU A 12 7.90 -9.81 -13.43
CA LEU A 12 8.00 -9.58 -12.00
C LEU A 12 8.30 -10.85 -11.21
N LEU A 13 7.70 -12.00 -11.58
CA LEU A 13 8.03 -13.29 -10.97
C LEU A 13 9.46 -13.75 -11.28
N GLN A 14 9.92 -13.56 -12.52
CA GLN A 14 11.30 -13.86 -12.91
C GLN A 14 12.28 -12.95 -12.14
N TRP A 15 12.01 -11.64 -12.10
CA TRP A 15 12.80 -10.67 -11.35
C TRP A 15 12.87 -11.02 -9.85
N ARG A 16 11.74 -11.38 -9.24
CA ARG A 16 11.67 -11.84 -7.84
C ARG A 16 12.61 -13.01 -7.60
N SER A 17 12.58 -14.01 -8.47
CA SER A 17 13.40 -15.21 -8.33
C SER A 17 14.90 -14.88 -8.41
N VAL A 18 15.29 -14.01 -9.35
CA VAL A 18 16.68 -13.54 -9.50
C VAL A 18 17.17 -12.76 -8.27
N GLN A 19 16.36 -11.84 -7.72
CA GLN A 19 16.78 -11.11 -6.51
C GLN A 19 16.77 -12.00 -5.26
N ALA A 20 15.81 -12.92 -5.13
CA ALA A 20 15.75 -13.85 -4.01
C ALA A 20 17.01 -14.75 -3.94
N VAL A 21 17.42 -15.35 -5.06
CA VAL A 21 18.65 -16.18 -5.12
C VAL A 21 19.89 -15.34 -4.84
N ARG A 22 19.93 -14.10 -5.33
CA ARG A 22 21.07 -13.19 -5.10
C ARG A 22 21.28 -12.84 -3.63
N GLU A 23 20.21 -12.57 -2.90
CA GLU A 23 20.28 -12.06 -1.51
C GLU A 23 20.24 -13.17 -0.46
N LEU A 24 19.50 -14.26 -0.73
CA LEU A 24 19.31 -15.34 0.23
C LEU A 24 20.23 -16.55 0.00
N SER A 25 20.85 -16.65 -1.19
CA SER A 25 21.45 -17.87 -1.77
C SER A 25 20.45 -18.90 -2.28
N GLU A 26 20.91 -19.75 -3.21
CA GLU A 26 20.13 -20.83 -3.83
C GLU A 26 19.64 -21.84 -2.78
N ASP A 27 20.51 -22.29 -1.87
CA ASP A 27 20.16 -23.24 -0.78
C ASP A 27 18.99 -22.76 0.10
N VAL A 28 18.91 -21.45 0.37
CA VAL A 28 17.83 -20.86 1.18
C VAL A 28 16.56 -20.71 0.36
N VAL A 29 16.67 -20.35 -0.92
CA VAL A 29 15.52 -20.28 -1.83
C VAL A 29 14.91 -21.66 -2.08
N ASP A 30 15.70 -22.71 -2.22
CA ASP A 30 15.21 -24.09 -2.38
C ASP A 30 14.49 -24.58 -1.11
N LYS A 31 14.99 -24.18 0.07
CA LYS A 31 14.44 -24.61 1.37
C LYS A 31 13.21 -23.83 1.84
N TYR A 32 13.15 -22.53 1.58
CA TYR A 32 12.11 -21.63 2.11
C TYR A 32 11.26 -20.93 1.01
N GLY A 33 11.70 -21.00 -0.25
CA GLY A 33 11.05 -20.38 -1.39
C GLY A 33 11.38 -18.89 -1.57
N VAL A 34 11.17 -18.40 -2.79
CA VAL A 34 11.31 -16.97 -3.15
C VAL A 34 10.37 -16.03 -2.36
N ASN A 35 9.36 -16.60 -1.68
CA ASN A 35 8.42 -15.88 -0.83
C ASN A 35 9.06 -15.27 0.43
N THR A 36 10.23 -15.75 0.86
CA THR A 36 11.01 -15.14 1.94
C THR A 36 11.54 -13.75 1.57
N PHE A 37 11.82 -13.50 0.28
CA PHE A 37 12.23 -12.19 -0.23
C PHE A 37 11.03 -11.29 -0.56
N MET A 38 10.04 -11.82 -1.27
CA MET A 38 8.82 -11.08 -1.62
C MET A 38 7.63 -12.04 -1.71
N THR A 39 6.66 -11.89 -0.81
CA THR A 39 5.47 -12.75 -0.76
C THR A 39 4.57 -12.55 -1.98
N ASP A 40 3.80 -13.58 -2.34
CA ASP A 40 2.83 -13.49 -3.45
C ASP A 40 1.77 -12.39 -3.23
N VAL A 41 1.42 -12.07 -1.98
CA VAL A 41 0.53 -10.94 -1.64
C VAL A 41 1.13 -9.60 -2.10
N ILE A 42 2.44 -9.41 -1.90
CA ILE A 42 3.16 -8.22 -2.34
C ILE A 42 3.25 -8.18 -3.87
N VAL A 43 3.53 -9.30 -4.53
CA VAL A 43 3.54 -9.41 -6.00
C VAL A 43 2.18 -9.02 -6.58
N LEU A 44 1.08 -9.59 -6.07
CA LEU A 44 -0.28 -9.26 -6.51
C LEU A 44 -0.63 -7.79 -6.26
N ARG A 45 -0.17 -7.22 -5.13
CA ARG A 45 -0.36 -5.80 -4.82
C ARG A 45 0.38 -4.88 -5.78
N VAL A 46 1.63 -5.22 -6.15
CA VAL A 46 2.40 -4.50 -7.18
C VAL A 46 1.65 -4.52 -8.51
N ILE A 47 1.15 -5.67 -8.94
CA ILE A 47 0.44 -5.83 -10.22
C ILE A 47 -0.87 -5.02 -10.23
N ALA A 48 -1.67 -5.08 -9.16
CA ALA A 48 -2.88 -4.27 -9.03
C ALA A 48 -2.57 -2.77 -9.06
N CYS A 49 -1.58 -2.29 -8.30
CA CYS A 49 -1.21 -0.88 -8.29
C CYS A 49 -0.57 -0.40 -9.59
N THR A 50 0.14 -1.28 -10.31
CA THR A 50 0.74 -0.99 -11.63
C THR A 50 -0.33 -0.87 -12.71
N THR A 51 -1.24 -1.83 -12.80
CA THR A 51 -2.35 -1.82 -13.77
C THR A 51 -3.35 -0.68 -13.51
N MET A 52 -3.49 -0.20 -12.26
CA MET A 52 -4.20 1.04 -11.92
C MET A 52 -3.39 2.33 -12.19
N GLY A 53 -2.15 2.25 -12.67
CA GLY A 53 -1.28 3.41 -12.90
C GLY A 53 -0.89 4.19 -11.63
N LYS A 54 -0.96 3.56 -10.44
CA LYS A 54 -0.63 4.19 -9.15
C LYS A 54 0.87 4.26 -8.87
N LEU A 55 1.66 3.32 -9.39
CA LEU A 55 3.09 3.21 -9.10
C LEU A 55 3.94 4.11 -10.03
N LYS A 56 3.78 5.44 -9.91
CA LYS A 56 4.54 6.42 -10.72
C LYS A 56 5.84 6.90 -10.07
N THR A 57 5.95 6.80 -8.74
CA THR A 57 7.08 7.33 -7.96
C THR A 57 7.44 6.40 -6.81
N LEU A 58 8.66 6.51 -6.28
CA LEU A 58 9.14 5.70 -5.15
C LEU A 58 8.26 5.87 -3.90
N VAL A 59 7.81 7.10 -3.63
CA VAL A 59 6.94 7.42 -2.49
C VAL A 59 5.58 6.70 -2.60
N LEU A 60 5.03 6.60 -3.80
CA LEU A 60 3.79 5.86 -4.04
C LEU A 60 4.01 4.34 -3.94
N LEU A 61 5.15 3.84 -4.42
CA LEU A 61 5.55 2.44 -4.29
C LEU A 61 5.63 2.01 -2.82
N GLU A 62 6.35 2.77 -1.99
CA GLU A 62 6.48 2.50 -0.55
C GLU A 62 5.13 2.53 0.16
N ARG A 63 4.30 3.56 -0.11
CA ARG A 63 2.99 3.73 0.53
C ARG A 63 1.99 2.64 0.16
N GLU A 64 1.93 2.23 -1.10
CA GLU A 64 0.85 1.38 -1.61
C GLU A 64 1.10 -0.12 -1.41
N ILE A 65 2.35 -0.56 -1.26
CA ILE A 65 2.71 -1.98 -1.28
C ILE A 65 2.82 -2.57 0.14
N GLY A 66 3.35 -1.82 1.11
CA GLY A 66 3.62 -2.34 2.45
C GLY A 66 4.66 -3.46 2.47
N TRP A 67 5.64 -3.41 1.56
CA TRP A 67 6.80 -4.31 1.59
C TRP A 67 7.69 -3.95 2.79
N ASP A 68 8.38 -4.96 3.31
CA ASP A 68 9.36 -4.82 4.38
C ASP A 68 10.37 -3.69 4.10
N ILE A 69 10.72 -2.92 5.13
CA ILE A 69 11.48 -1.67 5.00
C ILE A 69 12.89 -1.92 4.48
N ASP A 70 13.56 -3.00 4.91
CA ASP A 70 14.95 -3.27 4.57
C ASP A 70 15.04 -3.72 3.10
N TRP A 71 14.15 -4.62 2.68
CA TRP A 71 14.04 -5.00 1.27
C TRP A 71 13.58 -3.83 0.38
N ALA A 72 12.57 -3.07 0.80
CA ALA A 72 12.07 -1.93 0.05
C ALA A 72 13.16 -0.86 -0.13
N ALA A 73 13.97 -0.57 0.88
CA ALA A 73 15.05 0.41 0.79
C ALA A 73 16.05 0.08 -0.33
N CYS A 74 16.45 -1.19 -0.44
CA CYS A 74 17.38 -1.68 -1.46
C CYS A 74 16.74 -1.80 -2.86
N TYR A 75 15.49 -2.26 -2.94
CA TYR A 75 14.90 -2.75 -4.20
C TYR A 75 13.83 -1.86 -4.84
N LYS A 76 13.23 -0.91 -4.12
CA LYS A 76 12.18 -0.01 -4.66
C LYS A 76 12.56 0.66 -5.97
N SER A 77 13.81 1.09 -6.12
CA SER A 77 14.31 1.76 -7.32
C SER A 77 14.48 0.83 -8.51
N ASN A 78 14.76 -0.46 -8.28
CA ASN A 78 14.84 -1.46 -9.34
C ASN A 78 13.43 -1.92 -9.73
N LEU A 79 12.55 -2.15 -8.74
CA LEU A 79 11.15 -2.48 -8.96
C LEU A 79 10.39 -1.38 -9.71
N LEU A 80 10.61 -0.09 -9.39
CA LEU A 80 9.98 1.01 -10.13
C LEU A 80 10.48 1.10 -11.58
N LYS A 81 11.77 0.83 -11.84
CA LYS A 81 12.29 0.71 -13.22
C LYS A 81 11.62 -0.43 -13.96
N LEU A 82 11.45 -1.59 -13.31
CA LEU A 82 10.71 -2.71 -13.91
C LEU A 82 9.27 -2.31 -14.24
N VAL A 83 8.56 -1.63 -13.33
CA VAL A 83 7.22 -1.08 -13.61
C VAL A 83 7.22 -0.15 -14.83
N HIS A 84 8.13 0.82 -14.89
CA HIS A 84 8.20 1.79 -15.99
C HIS A 84 8.58 1.17 -17.35
N ASN A 85 9.25 0.00 -17.37
CA ASN A 85 9.56 -0.71 -18.61
C ASN A 85 8.31 -1.30 -19.30
N TYR A 86 7.29 -1.70 -18.53
CA TYR A 86 6.02 -2.24 -19.06
C TYR A 86 4.91 -1.18 -19.10
N PHE A 87 4.91 -0.25 -18.15
CA PHE A 87 3.92 0.81 -17.99
C PHE A 87 4.65 2.16 -17.88
N PRO A 88 5.16 2.70 -19.01
CA PRO A 88 5.86 3.98 -18.99
C PRO A 88 4.94 5.09 -18.47
N PRO A 89 5.46 6.03 -17.67
CA PRO A 89 4.68 7.20 -17.28
C PRO A 89 4.26 7.98 -18.53
N PRO A 90 3.06 8.61 -18.54
CA PRO A 90 2.67 9.47 -19.64
C PRO A 90 3.77 10.49 -19.91
N ALA A 91 4.17 10.65 -21.17
CA ALA A 91 5.13 11.67 -21.55
C ALA A 91 4.65 13.02 -20.98
N PRO A 92 5.55 13.83 -20.37
CA PRO A 92 5.19 15.17 -19.95
C PRO A 92 4.55 15.86 -21.14
N LEU A 93 3.30 16.31 -20.98
CA LEU A 93 2.63 17.12 -21.99
C LEU A 93 3.48 18.38 -22.13
N THR A 94 4.33 18.37 -23.16
CA THR A 94 5.16 19.52 -23.48
C THR A 94 4.17 20.62 -23.81
N GLU A 95 4.12 21.66 -23.00
CA GLU A 95 3.24 22.80 -23.23
C GLU A 95 3.56 23.35 -24.62
N ALA A 96 2.73 22.96 -25.59
CA ALA A 96 2.82 23.44 -26.95
C ALA A 96 2.49 24.93 -26.87
N SER A 97 3.57 25.73 -26.92
CA SER A 97 3.62 27.18 -26.71
C SER A 97 2.27 27.85 -26.98
N LEU A 98 1.55 28.16 -25.89
CA LEU A 98 0.26 28.83 -25.97
C LEU A 98 0.48 30.23 -26.57
N GLY A 99 0.18 30.35 -27.86
CA GLY A 99 0.06 31.65 -28.51
C GLY A 99 -1.01 32.48 -27.79
N PRO A 100 -0.76 33.76 -27.51
CA PRO A 100 -1.70 34.57 -26.75
C PRO A 100 -2.93 34.88 -27.61
N ASN A 101 -4.08 34.30 -27.27
CA ASN A 101 -5.38 34.89 -27.60
C ASN A 101 -6.43 34.55 -26.54
N LEU A 102 -6.78 35.58 -25.78
CA LEU A 102 -8.09 35.74 -25.13
C LEU A 102 -9.17 35.85 -26.25
N PRO A 103 -10.44 35.50 -25.98
CA PRO A 103 -11.28 36.38 -25.16
C PRO A 103 -12.14 35.68 -24.10
N SER A 104 -12.56 36.50 -23.13
CA SER A 104 -13.41 36.15 -21.99
C SER A 104 -14.87 35.94 -22.39
N GLU A 105 -15.55 34.99 -21.74
CA GLU A 105 -17.03 34.90 -21.68
C GLU A 105 -17.49 34.61 -20.23
N PRO A 106 -18.72 35.03 -19.84
CA PRO A 106 -19.02 35.34 -18.45
C PRO A 106 -19.64 34.20 -17.62
N SER A 107 -19.51 34.35 -16.30
CA SER A 107 -20.14 33.52 -15.27
C SER A 107 -21.64 33.30 -15.45
N SER A 108 -22.10 32.10 -15.09
CA SER A 108 -23.45 31.91 -14.55
C SER A 108 -23.39 31.01 -13.32
N SER A 109 -23.58 31.64 -12.16
CA SER A 109 -23.88 30.95 -10.91
C SER A 109 -25.28 30.32 -10.96
N LEU A 110 -25.48 29.21 -10.25
CA LEU A 110 -26.58 29.02 -9.28
C LEU A 110 -26.49 27.62 -8.64
N LEU A 111 -26.63 27.58 -7.30
CA LEU A 111 -26.83 26.36 -6.50
C LEU A 111 -28.34 26.26 -6.11
N PRO A 112 -28.74 25.40 -5.15
CA PRO A 112 -29.41 24.12 -5.39
C PRO A 112 -30.92 24.17 -4.99
N PRO A 113 -31.63 23.02 -4.91
CA PRO A 113 -31.74 22.42 -3.58
C PRO A 113 -31.82 20.88 -3.52
N THR A 114 -31.62 20.39 -2.30
CA THR A 114 -31.79 19.03 -1.77
C THR A 114 -33.13 18.37 -2.08
N LEU A 115 -33.15 17.05 -2.32
CA LEU A 115 -34.25 16.20 -1.84
C LEU A 115 -33.82 14.76 -1.51
N THR A 116 -34.34 14.29 -0.38
CA THR A 116 -34.16 13.01 0.32
C THR A 116 -34.74 11.81 -0.44
N GLN A 117 -34.08 10.64 -0.35
CA GLN A 117 -34.77 9.34 -0.36
C GLN A 117 -34.21 8.38 0.70
N PRO A 118 -35.06 7.53 1.31
CA PRO A 118 -34.65 6.54 2.31
C PRO A 118 -34.39 5.15 1.72
N ASP A 119 -33.45 4.45 2.36
CA ASP A 119 -33.42 3.03 2.74
C ASP A 119 -34.22 1.99 1.92
N LEU A 120 -33.50 1.01 1.32
CA LEU A 120 -33.66 -0.41 1.71
C LEU A 120 -32.59 -1.35 1.11
N ALA A 121 -31.89 -2.04 2.02
CA ALA A 121 -31.23 -3.36 1.89
C ALA A 121 -30.19 -3.64 0.78
N GLN A 122 -28.93 -3.86 1.21
CA GLN A 122 -28.32 -5.21 1.22
C GLN A 122 -27.07 -5.26 2.14
N PRO A 123 -26.66 -6.47 2.64
CA PRO A 123 -25.85 -6.58 3.85
C PRO A 123 -24.32 -6.56 3.59
N LEU A 124 -23.59 -5.75 4.35
CA LEU A 124 -22.12 -5.69 4.27
C LEU A 124 -21.47 -5.89 5.66
N SER A 125 -20.78 -7.03 5.79
CA SER A 125 -19.70 -7.37 6.76
C SER A 125 -19.71 -6.69 8.15
N LYS A 126 -20.10 -7.46 9.18
CA LYS A 126 -19.66 -7.21 10.56
C LYS A 126 -18.14 -7.34 10.66
N HIS A 127 -17.42 -6.24 10.90
CA HIS A 127 -16.25 -6.14 11.80
C HIS A 127 -15.66 -4.73 11.71
N GLN A 128 -15.83 -3.90 12.75
CA GLN A 128 -14.78 -2.99 13.25
C GLN A 128 -15.19 -2.28 14.54
N GLY A 129 -14.25 -2.18 15.47
CA GLY A 129 -14.39 -1.38 16.67
C GLY A 129 -13.41 -1.79 17.75
N LEU A 130 -12.23 -1.14 17.78
CA LEU A 130 -11.42 -0.95 18.99
C LEU A 130 -10.67 0.41 18.87
N HIS A 131 -10.87 1.29 19.87
CA HIS A 131 -10.30 2.63 20.04
C HIS A 131 -9.13 2.61 21.08
N CYS A 132 -8.99 3.57 22.02
CA CYS A 132 -7.94 3.54 23.08
C CYS A 132 -8.44 3.78 24.52
N SER A 133 -8.35 2.79 25.41
CA SER A 133 -9.27 2.68 26.58
C SER A 133 -9.14 3.67 27.75
N TRP A 134 -7.92 3.98 28.22
CA TRP A 134 -7.76 4.60 29.55
C TRP A 134 -8.44 5.96 29.74
N CYS A 135 -8.58 6.73 28.66
CA CYS A 135 -9.23 8.03 28.66
C CYS A 135 -10.61 8.04 27.98
N GLY A 136 -11.16 6.88 27.59
CA GLY A 136 -12.37 6.78 26.77
C GLY A 136 -12.11 6.25 25.37
N GLY A 137 -12.00 4.93 25.27
CA GLY A 137 -11.89 4.17 24.03
C GLY A 137 -11.85 2.68 24.33
N SER A 138 -11.28 1.84 23.48
CA SER A 138 -11.27 0.39 23.72
C SER A 138 -10.18 -0.30 22.89
N GLY A 139 -9.00 -0.65 23.41
CA GLY A 139 -7.98 -1.39 22.61
C GLY A 139 -6.79 -0.56 22.12
N HIS A 140 -6.26 0.26 23.02
CA HIS A 140 -4.86 0.70 23.09
C HIS A 140 -3.91 -0.06 22.15
N MET A 141 -3.33 0.65 21.16
CA MET A 141 -2.10 0.16 20.51
C MET A 141 -0.91 0.42 21.44
N LYS A 142 0.15 -0.39 21.32
CA LYS A 142 1.26 -0.54 22.31
C LYS A 142 2.14 0.71 22.55
N THR A 143 1.73 1.89 22.10
CA THR A 143 2.53 3.11 21.93
C THR A 143 2.27 4.21 22.97
N ASN A 144 1.07 4.32 23.56
CA ASN A 144 0.77 5.43 24.46
C ASN A 144 1.22 5.16 25.90
N GLN A 145 2.52 5.30 26.17
CA GLN A 145 3.13 4.99 27.48
C GLN A 145 2.66 5.88 28.64
N LYS A 146 1.90 6.96 28.39
CA LYS A 146 1.34 7.86 29.41
C LYS A 146 -0.05 7.42 29.91
N CYS A 147 -0.49 6.24 29.48
CA CYS A 147 -1.73 5.59 29.86
C CYS A 147 -1.48 4.65 31.07
N PRO A 148 -1.93 4.97 32.29
CA PRO A 148 -1.92 4.06 33.43
C PRO A 148 -2.40 2.63 33.15
N MET A 149 -3.41 2.40 32.30
CA MET A 149 -3.79 1.02 31.93
C MET A 149 -2.62 0.28 31.22
N TYR A 150 -1.89 0.96 30.33
CA TYR A 150 -0.71 0.42 29.65
C TYR A 150 0.50 0.24 30.59
N GLN A 151 0.68 1.16 31.55
CA GLN A 151 1.76 1.04 32.55
C GLN A 151 1.52 -0.12 33.53
N GLN A 152 0.25 -0.41 33.84
CA GLN A 152 -0.14 -1.47 34.77
C GLN A 152 0.06 -2.88 34.18
N GLU A 153 -0.22 -3.09 32.89
CA GLU A 153 0.00 -4.38 32.20
C GLU A 153 1.46 -4.86 32.26
N ARG A 154 2.42 -3.98 31.90
CA ARG A 154 3.86 -4.34 31.93
C ARG A 154 4.37 -4.76 33.31
N PHE A 155 3.79 -4.23 34.38
CA PHE A 155 4.24 -4.52 35.74
C PHE A 155 3.85 -5.94 36.16
N MET A 156 2.66 -6.40 35.80
CA MET A 156 2.18 -7.75 36.08
C MET A 156 2.91 -8.82 35.26
N GLU A 157 3.22 -8.56 33.99
CA GLU A 157 3.97 -9.48 33.12
C GLU A 157 5.39 -9.76 33.67
N SER A 158 5.96 -8.83 34.45
CA SER A 158 7.30 -8.94 35.05
C SER A 158 7.38 -9.77 36.35
N THR A 159 6.24 -10.11 36.97
CA THR A 159 6.20 -10.72 38.33
C THR A 159 5.78 -12.19 38.35
N GLY A 160 5.86 -12.87 37.19
CA GLY A 160 5.46 -14.25 36.93
C GLY A 160 5.57 -15.24 38.10
N LYS A 161 4.53 -15.29 38.93
CA LYS A 161 4.29 -16.34 39.92
C LYS A 161 3.18 -17.24 39.39
N ALA A 162 3.60 -18.37 38.82
CA ALA A 162 2.73 -19.52 38.71
C ALA A 162 2.25 -19.90 40.13
N VAL A 163 0.94 -20.09 40.27
CA VAL A 163 0.34 -20.80 41.40
C VAL A 163 -0.54 -21.90 40.81
N LEU A 164 -0.40 -23.08 41.38
CA LEU A 164 -0.98 -24.37 40.99
C LEU A 164 -2.52 -24.36 41.03
#